data_AF-A0A7W1C043-F1
#
_entry.id   AF-A0A7W1C043-F1
#
_cell.length_a   1.000
_cell.length_b   1.000
_cell.length_c   1.000
_cell.angle_alpha   90.00
_cell.angle_beta   90.00
_cell.angle_gamma   90.00
#
_symmetry.space_group_name_H-M   'P 1'
#
loop_
_entity.id
_entity.type
_entity.pdbx_description
1 polymer ?
#
loop_
_entity_poly.entity_id
_entity_poly.type
_entity_poly.pdbx_seq_one_letter_code
_entity_poly.pdbx_strand_id
1 'polypeptide(L)'
;MTTATAGTKRRAAIEKRPRALTLITGGSGFLGSHLVRQMVEEGAKDIRVMATSIPDWLVDLGVEPLEGSIIKSADVGRAVEGIR
;
A
#
# COMPACT_ATOMS: atom_id res chain seq x y z
N MET A 1 -13.86 11.40 -36.27
CA MET A 1 -12.71 10.58 -35.83
C MET A 1 -11.71 11.46 -35.10
N THR A 2 -11.08 10.91 -34.05
CA THR A 2 -9.85 11.37 -33.33
C THR A 2 -10.06 11.80 -31.87
N THR A 3 -10.10 10.81 -30.96
CA THR A 3 -9.94 10.98 -29.50
C THR A 3 -8.70 10.28 -28.94
N ALA A 4 -7.83 9.72 -29.79
CA ALA A 4 -6.71 8.85 -29.39
C ALA A 4 -5.58 9.56 -28.61
N THR A 5 -5.40 10.88 -28.79
CA THR A 5 -4.23 11.61 -28.28
C THR A 5 -4.26 11.86 -26.76
N ALA A 6 -5.44 11.92 -26.15
CA ALA A 6 -5.59 12.19 -24.71
C ALA A 6 -5.21 10.97 -23.84
N GLY A 7 -5.43 9.75 -24.34
CA GLY A 7 -5.14 8.50 -23.62
C GLY A 7 -3.63 8.25 -23.44
N THR A 8 -2.84 8.51 -24.48
CA THR A 8 -1.38 8.32 -24.45
C THR A 8 -0.68 9.30 -23.50
N LYS A 9 -1.10 10.58 -23.50
CA LYS A 9 -0.54 11.58 -22.56
C LYS A 9 -0.85 11.26 -21.10
N ARG A 10 -2.06 10.77 -20.80
CA ARG A 10 -2.44 10.35 -19.44
C ARG A 10 -1.63 9.14 -18.97
N ARG A 11 -1.47 8.10 -19.81
CA ARG A 11 -0.66 6.92 -19.47
C ARG A 11 0.81 7.28 -19.19
N ALA A 12 1.42 8.08 -20.06
CA ALA A 12 2.80 8.54 -19.87
C ALA A 12 2.98 9.40 -18.59
N ALA A 13 1.95 10.15 -18.19
CA ALA A 13 1.98 10.92 -16.94
C ALA A 13 1.79 10.03 -15.70
N ILE A 14 1.04 8.93 -15.80
CA ILE A 14 0.87 7.92 -14.74
C ILE A 14 2.16 7.14 -14.54
N GLU A 15 2.83 6.71 -15.61
CA GLU A 15 4.14 6.03 -15.53
C GLU A 15 5.24 6.91 -14.92
N LYS A 16 5.16 8.23 -15.10
CA LYS A 16 6.10 9.19 -14.51
C LYS A 16 5.81 9.55 -13.06
N ARG A 17 4.63 9.21 -12.51
CA ARG A 17 4.36 9.48 -11.10
C ARG A 17 5.19 8.50 -10.24
N PRO A 18 5.89 8.98 -9.21
CA PRO A 18 6.46 8.07 -8.22
C PRO A 18 5.33 7.19 -7.68
N ARG A 19 5.56 5.88 -7.57
CA ARG A 19 4.55 4.97 -7.02
C ARG A 19 4.17 5.43 -5.62
N ALA A 20 2.87 5.53 -5.37
CA ALA A 20 2.36 5.90 -4.07
C ALA A 20 2.45 4.68 -3.14
N LEU A 21 3.07 4.86 -1.97
CA LEU A 21 3.06 3.86 -0.91
C LEU A 21 1.65 3.78 -0.31
N THR A 22 1.03 2.60 -0.41
CA THR A 22 -0.30 2.35 0.17
C THR A 22 -0.14 1.86 1.60
N LEU A 23 -0.65 2.63 2.57
CA LEU A 23 -0.71 2.21 3.97
C LEU A 23 -2.05 1.53 4.26
N ILE A 24 -1.98 0.32 4.80
CA ILE A 24 -3.13 -0.45 5.25
C ILE A 24 -3.03 -0.61 6.78
N THR A 25 -3.94 0.05 7.49
CA THR A 25 -4.14 -0.20 8.92
C THR A 25 -5.11 -1.35 9.12
N GLY A 26 -4.80 -2.30 10.01
CA GLY A 26 -5.64 -3.48 10.21
C GLY A 26 -5.52 -4.54 9.11
N GLY A 27 -4.44 -4.48 8.32
CA GLY A 27 -4.15 -5.46 7.26
C GLY A 27 -3.92 -6.89 7.77
N SER A 28 -3.65 -7.08 9.06
CA SER A 28 -3.58 -8.40 9.69
C SER A 28 -4.94 -8.95 10.18
N GLY A 29 -6.02 -8.16 10.11
CA GLY A 29 -7.37 -8.59 10.48
C GLY A 29 -8.07 -9.43 9.42
N PHE A 30 -9.34 -9.80 9.67
CA PHE A 30 -10.11 -10.66 8.76
C PHE A 30 -10.21 -10.10 7.34
N LEU A 31 -10.82 -8.92 7.17
CA LEU A 31 -10.95 -8.30 5.85
C LEU A 31 -9.58 -7.84 5.29
N GLY A 32 -8.77 -7.23 6.17
CA GLY A 32 -7.48 -6.68 5.79
C GLY A 32 -6.54 -7.72 5.18
N SER A 33 -6.51 -8.94 5.73
CA SER A 33 -5.63 -10.00 5.23
C SER A 33 -6.00 -10.45 3.82
N HIS A 34 -7.29 -10.54 3.50
CA HIS A 34 -7.76 -10.84 2.15
C HIS A 34 -7.42 -9.70 1.19
N LEU A 35 -7.62 -8.44 1.61
CA LEU A 35 -7.28 -7.27 0.81
C LEU A 35 -5.78 -7.21 0.48
N VAL A 36 -4.92 -7.38 1.49
CA VAL A 36 -3.45 -7.32 1.30
C VAL A 36 -3.01 -8.43 0.34
N ARG A 37 -3.50 -9.67 0.52
CA ARG A 37 -3.18 -10.80 -0.37
C ARG A 37 -3.60 -10.51 -1.81
N GLN A 38 -4.83 -10.07 -2.01
CA GLN A 38 -5.35 -9.74 -3.33
C GLN A 38 -4.51 -8.62 -3.99
N MET A 39 -4.16 -7.56 -3.26
CA MET A 39 -3.33 -6.48 -3.81
C MET A 39 -1.94 -6.97 -4.23
N VAL A 40 -1.31 -7.83 -3.43
CA VAL A 40 -0.01 -8.43 -3.76
C VAL A 40 -0.13 -9.34 -4.99
N GLU A 41 -1.18 -10.17 -5.06
CA GLU A 41 -1.47 -11.04 -6.21
C GLU A 41 -1.72 -10.24 -7.50
N GLU A 42 -2.36 -9.07 -7.40
CA GLU A 42 -2.56 -8.12 -8.49
C GLU A 42 -1.27 -7.35 -8.88
N GLY A 43 -0.17 -7.56 -8.16
CA GLY A 43 1.15 -7.03 -8.47
C GLY A 43 1.46 -5.67 -7.85
N ALA A 44 0.71 -5.23 -6.84
CA ALA A 44 1.06 -4.06 -6.05
C ALA A 44 2.35 -4.31 -5.26
N LYS A 45 3.28 -3.35 -5.30
CA LYS A 45 4.64 -3.51 -4.75
C LYS A 45 4.99 -2.53 -3.62
N ASP A 46 4.20 -1.47 -3.43
CA ASP A 46 4.43 -0.46 -2.40
C ASP A 46 3.28 -0.51 -1.40
N ILE A 47 3.24 -1.58 -0.62
CA ILE A 47 2.25 -1.75 0.43
C ILE A 47 2.98 -1.74 1.76
N ARG A 48 2.53 -0.88 2.67
CA ARG A 48 2.89 -0.90 4.09
C ARG A 48 1.69 -1.36 4.89
N VAL A 49 1.89 -2.30 5.81
CA VAL A 49 0.84 -2.77 6.71
C VAL A 49 1.21 -2.44 8.14
N MET A 50 0.43 -1.55 8.78
CA MET A 50 0.58 -1.28 10.21
C MET A 50 -0.38 -2.13 11.03
N ALA A 51 0.17 -2.85 12.01
CA ALA A 51 -0.60 -3.67 12.94
C ALA A 51 0.03 -3.70 14.34
N THR A 52 -0.78 -4.01 15.35
CA THR A 52 -0.34 -4.13 16.74
C THR A 52 0.48 -5.39 17.01
N SER A 53 0.41 -6.37 16.10
CA SER A 53 1.25 -7.56 16.05
C SER A 53 1.46 -7.91 14.59
N ILE A 54 2.68 -8.36 14.26
CA ILE A 54 3.07 -8.75 12.91
C ILE A 54 3.09 -10.28 12.85
N PRO A 55 2.08 -10.92 12.25
CA PRO A 55 2.10 -12.37 12.08
C PRO A 55 3.11 -12.76 10.99
N ASP A 56 3.72 -13.93 11.11
CA ASP A 56 4.78 -14.41 10.20
C ASP A 56 4.36 -14.35 8.73
N TRP A 57 3.11 -14.74 8.42
CA TRP A 57 2.60 -14.72 7.04
C TRP A 57 2.64 -13.33 6.39
N LEU A 58 2.59 -12.25 7.17
CA LEU A 58 2.64 -10.89 6.66
C LEU A 58 4.06 -10.50 6.23
N VAL A 59 5.07 -11.02 6.92
CA VAL A 59 6.48 -10.81 6.59
C VAL A 59 6.82 -11.48 5.25
N ASP A 60 6.28 -12.67 5.02
CA ASP A 60 6.53 -13.45 3.81
C ASP A 60 5.77 -12.96 2.56
N LEU A 61 4.84 -12.01 2.73
CA LEU A 61 3.91 -11.58 1.68
C LEU A 61 4.48 -10.49 0.75
N GLY A 62 5.71 -10.01 0.97
CA GLY A 62 6.33 -8.98 0.14
C GLY A 62 5.76 -7.57 0.36
N VAL A 63 5.19 -7.32 1.54
CA VAL A 63 4.80 -5.99 2.01
C VAL A 63 5.84 -5.46 3.00
N GLU A 64 5.76 -4.18 3.34
CA GLU A 64 6.50 -3.58 4.43
C GLU A 64 5.68 -3.68 5.74
N PRO A 65 5.97 -4.62 6.66
CA PRO A 65 5.31 -4.67 7.94
C PRO A 65 5.80 -3.53 8.85
N LEU A 66 4.88 -2.89 9.56
CA LEU A 66 5.18 -1.90 10.57
C LEU A 66 4.43 -2.23 11.86
N GLU A 67 5.16 -2.60 12.91
CA GLU A 67 4.52 -2.76 14.23
C GLU A 67 4.21 -1.39 14.84
N GLY A 68 2.95 -1.21 15.23
CA GLY A 68 2.47 0.06 15.78
C GLY A 68 0.97 0.08 16.06
N SER A 69 0.51 1.15 16.66
CA SER A 69 -0.91 1.32 16.98
C SER A 69 -1.46 2.66 16.50
N ILE A 70 -2.66 2.65 15.92
CA ILE A 70 -3.31 3.87 15.41
C ILE A 70 -3.60 4.89 16.53
N ILE A 71 -3.69 4.43 17.79
CA ILE A 71 -3.97 5.29 18.93
C ILE A 71 -2.70 6.00 19.45
N LYS A 72 -1.53 5.68 18.91
CA LYS A 72 -0.25 6.32 19.23
C LYS A 72 0.15 7.24 18.08
N SER A 73 0.11 8.55 18.31
CA SER A 73 0.44 9.55 17.29
C SER A 73 1.83 9.37 16.68
N ALA A 74 2.81 8.96 17.48
CA ALA A 74 4.17 8.66 17.01
C ALA A 74 4.21 7.49 16.02
N ASP A 75 3.41 6.44 16.23
CA ASP A 75 3.34 5.30 15.32
C ASP A 75 2.67 5.69 14.01
N VAL A 76 1.59 6.47 14.09
CA VAL A 76 0.93 7.03 12.89
C VAL A 76 1.90 7.91 12.11
N GLY A 77 2.70 8.74 12.78
CA GLY A 77 3.73 9.58 12.16
C GLY A 77 4.76 8.76 11.36
N ARG A 78 5.26 7.66 11.93
CA ARG A 78 6.13 6.71 11.22
C ARG A 78 5.40 6.01 10.07
N ALA A 79 4.14 5.61 10.28
CA ALA A 79 3.36 4.89 9.28
C ALA A 79 3.11 5.70 8.01
N VAL A 80 2.88 7.01 8.14
CA VAL A 80 2.62 7.90 7.00
C VAL A 80 3.87 8.45 6.32
N GLU A 81 5.05 8.16 6.85
CA GLU A 81 6.31 8.63 6.26
C GLU A 81 6.48 8.07 4.84
N GLY A 82 6.66 8.96 3.86
CA GLY A 82 6.82 8.60 2.45
C GLY A 82 5.51 8.41 1.67
N ILE A 83 4.34 8.52 2.32
CA ILE A 83 3.03 8.53 1.62
C ILE A 83 2.81 9.94 1.04
N ARG A 84 2.44 10.02 -0.25
CA ARG A 84 2.27 11.28 -1.01
C ARG A 84 0.94 11.34 -1.75
#